data_AF-A0A8I1NDW9-F1
#
_entry.id   AF-A0A8I1NDW9-F1
#
_cell.length_a   1.000
_cell.length_b   1.000
_cell.length_c   1.000
_cell.angle_alpha   90.00
_cell.angle_beta   90.00
_cell.angle_gamma   90.00
#
_symmetry.space_group_name_H-M   'P 1'
#
loop_
_entity.id
_entity.type
_entity.pdbx_description
1 polymer ?
#
loop_
_entity_poly.entity_id
_entity_poly.type
_entity_poly.pdbx_seq_one_letter_code
_entity_poly.pdbx_strand_id
1 'polypeptide(L)'
;MKAIRNQSLALFFGLLFLLALGGQSLAGFHSYNDEEVARAHLAHEKPQLLDYPTYLTSPDFSRDVMENWQSEYLQFLLFILATIWLIQRGSPESKKPGEEGTESDEQQKIGRYADENSPWPARSGGFVASIYSNSLLLLMGTVFVASW
;
A
#
# COMPACT_ATOMS: atom_id res chain seq x y z
N MET A 1 -12.00 -28.35 3.00
CA MET A 1 -11.04 -28.58 1.89
C MET A 1 -11.30 -27.71 0.65
N LYS A 2 -12.53 -27.59 0.11
CA LYS A 2 -12.79 -26.70 -1.06
C LYS A 2 -12.52 -25.21 -0.78
N ALA A 3 -12.88 -24.70 0.40
CA ALA A 3 -12.62 -23.30 0.77
C ALA A 3 -11.12 -22.96 0.73
N ILE A 4 -10.29 -23.72 1.46
CA ILE A 4 -8.82 -23.58 1.46
C ILE A 4 -8.25 -23.60 0.04
N ARG A 5 -8.69 -24.54 -0.81
CA ARG A 5 -8.22 -24.62 -2.20
C ARG A 5 -8.65 -23.42 -3.04
N ASN A 6 -9.84 -22.89 -2.83
CA ASN A 6 -10.34 -21.71 -3.55
C ASN A 6 -9.66 -20.40 -3.08
N GLN A 7 -8.98 -20.44 -1.94
CA GLN A 7 -8.26 -19.31 -1.34
C GLN A 7 -6.75 -19.55 -1.28
N SER A 8 -6.25 -20.57 -1.97
CA SER A 8 -4.86 -21.04 -1.81
C SER A 8 -3.84 -19.97 -2.16
N LEU A 9 -4.09 -19.16 -3.19
CA LEU A 9 -3.20 -18.06 -3.59
C LEU A 9 -3.06 -17.01 -2.49
N ALA A 10 -4.20 -16.56 -1.93
CA ALA A 10 -4.22 -15.59 -0.85
C ALA A 10 -3.58 -16.16 0.43
N LEU A 11 -3.85 -17.43 0.75
CA LEU A 11 -3.24 -18.12 1.90
C LEU A 11 -1.73 -18.29 1.72
N PHE A 12 -1.27 -18.61 0.52
CA PHE A 12 0.15 -18.75 0.20
C PHE A 12 0.89 -17.42 0.39
N PHE A 13 0.42 -16.34 -0.23
CA PHE A 13 1.04 -15.02 -0.07
C PHE A 13 0.85 -14.45 1.33
N GLY A 14 -0.28 -14.73 2.00
CA GLY A 14 -0.50 -14.36 3.40
C GLY A 14 0.49 -15.06 4.34
N LEU A 15 0.79 -16.34 4.10
CA LEU A 15 1.81 -17.06 4.85
C LEU A 15 3.20 -16.47 4.59
N LEU A 16 3.57 -16.22 3.32
CA LEU A 16 4.84 -15.58 2.99
C LEU A 16 4.97 -14.21 3.66
N PHE A 17 3.90 -13.41 3.66
CA PHE A 17 3.85 -12.11 4.34
C PHE A 17 4.11 -12.25 5.84
N LEU A 18 3.43 -13.19 6.52
CA LEU A 18 3.64 -13.41 7.96
C LEU A 18 5.06 -13.91 8.28
N LEU A 19 5.61 -14.78 7.43
CA LEU A 19 6.99 -15.25 7.57
C LEU A 19 7.99 -14.11 7.36
N ALA A 20 7.79 -13.27 6.35
CA ALA A 20 8.62 -12.10 6.09
C ALA A 20 8.53 -11.08 7.23
N LEU A 21 7.33 -10.78 7.71
CA LEU A 21 7.10 -9.86 8.83
C LEU A 21 7.75 -10.38 10.12
N GLY A 22 7.63 -11.68 10.40
CA GLY A 22 8.30 -12.32 11.53
C GLY A 22 9.82 -12.35 11.38
N GLY A 23 10.33 -12.56 10.17
CA GLY A 23 11.76 -12.46 9.87
C GLY A 23 12.29 -11.04 10.11
N GLN A 24 11.57 -10.02 9.61
CA GLN A 24 11.89 -8.62 9.81
C GLN A 24 11.85 -8.22 11.28
N SER A 25 10.85 -8.68 12.04
CA SER A 25 10.77 -8.35 13.47
C SER A 25 11.93 -8.93 14.28
N LEU A 26 12.34 -10.17 13.98
CA LEU A 26 13.49 -10.81 14.62
C LEU A 26 14.80 -10.14 14.21
N ALA A 27 15.02 -9.92 12.91
CA ALA A 27 16.23 -9.27 12.41
C ALA A 27 16.37 -7.84 12.94
N GLY A 28 15.29 -7.06 12.89
CA GLY A 28 15.27 -5.69 13.40
C GLY A 28 15.50 -5.62 14.91
N PHE A 29 14.91 -6.54 15.69
CA PHE A 29 15.18 -6.62 17.13
C PHE A 29 16.66 -6.79 17.46
N HIS A 30 17.33 -7.69 16.73
CA HIS A 30 18.76 -7.91 16.89
C HIS A 30 19.58 -6.69 16.43
N SER A 31 19.27 -6.13 15.25
CA SER A 31 19.94 -4.93 14.73
C SER A 31 19.85 -3.76 15.70
N TYR A 32 18.64 -3.48 16.22
CA TYR A 32 18.40 -2.39 17.16
C TYR A 32 19.27 -2.50 18.41
N ASN A 33 19.31 -3.68 19.03
CA ASN A 33 20.06 -3.90 20.26
C ASN A 33 21.58 -3.84 20.00
N ASP A 34 22.06 -4.39 18.88
CA ASP A 34 23.48 -4.32 18.50
C ASP A 34 23.91 -2.87 18.24
N GLU A 35 23.08 -2.08 17.56
CA GLU A 35 23.29 -0.65 17.31
C GLU A 35 23.26 0.18 18.59
N GLU A 36 22.36 -0.12 19.54
CA GLU A 36 22.35 0.48 20.88
C GLU A 36 23.63 0.21 21.66
N VAL A 37 24.14 -1.03 21.65
CA VAL A 37 25.42 -1.35 22.29
C VAL A 37 26.56 -0.55 21.67
N ALA A 38 26.63 -0.49 20.33
CA ALA A 38 27.66 0.26 19.63
C ALA A 38 27.60 1.77 19.93
N ARG A 39 26.40 2.37 19.86
CA ARG A 39 26.14 3.77 20.19
C ARG A 39 26.52 4.11 21.62
N ALA A 40 26.04 3.31 22.59
CA ALA A 40 26.31 3.56 24.01
C ALA A 40 27.81 3.41 24.34
N HIS A 41 28.51 2.48 23.69
CA HIS A 41 29.95 2.34 23.83
C HIS A 41 30.69 3.62 23.40
N LEU A 42 30.32 4.20 22.25
CA LEU A 42 30.91 5.44 21.75
C LEU A 42 30.56 6.67 22.61
N ALA A 43 29.36 6.68 23.20
CA ALA A 43 28.91 7.74 24.10
C ALA A 43 29.44 7.60 25.54
N HIS A 44 30.12 6.49 25.87
CA HIS A 44 30.47 6.11 27.24
C HIS A 44 29.26 6.02 28.19
N GLU A 45 28.11 5.61 27.66
CA GLU A 45 26.84 5.47 28.37
C GLU A 45 26.45 3.99 28.54
N LYS A 46 25.38 3.73 29.30
CA LYS A 46 24.81 2.38 29.40
C LYS A 46 23.81 2.15 28.26
N PRO A 47 23.87 1.01 27.55
CA PRO A 47 22.94 0.72 26.47
C PRO A 47 21.51 0.55 26.98
N GLN A 48 20.55 1.12 26.25
CA GLN A 48 19.13 0.96 26.54
C GLN A 48 18.55 -0.15 25.67
N LEU A 49 18.79 -1.39 26.09
CA LEU A 49 18.32 -2.57 25.39
C LEU A 49 16.81 -2.74 25.58
N LEU A 50 16.13 -3.12 24.51
CA LEU A 50 14.73 -3.52 24.57
C LEU A 50 14.63 -5.04 24.65
N ASP A 51 13.61 -5.52 25.37
CA ASP A 51 13.14 -6.88 25.22
C ASP A 51 12.19 -6.99 24.02
N TYR A 52 12.02 -8.21 23.51
CA TYR A 52 11.34 -8.43 22.22
C TYR A 52 9.90 -7.88 22.16
N PRO A 53 9.03 -8.06 23.18
CA PRO A 53 7.69 -7.49 23.15
C PRO A 53 7.68 -5.96 23.13
N THR A 54 8.62 -5.31 23.84
CA THR A 54 8.73 -3.85 23.84
C THR A 54 9.22 -3.35 22.48
N TYR A 55 10.17 -4.05 21.85
CA TYR A 55 10.58 -3.74 20.48
C TYR A 55 9.42 -3.82 19.48
N LEU A 56 8.55 -4.83 19.55
CA LEU A 56 7.41 -4.95 18.64
C LEU A 56 6.38 -3.80 18.74
N THR A 57 6.39 -3.06 19.84
CA THR A 57 5.53 -1.88 20.05
C THR A 57 6.32 -0.58 19.98
N SER A 58 7.60 -0.64 19.60
CA SER A 58 8.46 0.54 19.49
C SER A 58 8.19 1.31 18.19
N PRO A 59 8.49 2.63 18.20
CA PRO A 59 8.49 3.42 16.98
C PRO A 59 9.43 2.88 15.90
N ASP A 60 10.58 2.30 16.28
CA ASP A 60 11.57 1.76 15.34
C ASP A 60 11.02 0.60 14.53
N PHE A 61 10.40 -0.41 15.18
CA PHE A 61 9.78 -1.50 14.44
C PHE A 61 8.66 -1.00 13.53
N SER A 62 7.82 -0.08 14.03
CA SER A 62 6.75 0.49 13.22
C SER A 62 7.27 1.25 12.00
N ARG A 63 8.39 1.98 12.15
CA ARG A 63 9.06 2.72 11.08
C ARG A 63 9.60 1.76 10.03
N ASP A 64 10.34 0.72 10.42
CA ASP A 64 10.92 -0.25 9.48
C ASP A 64 9.83 -0.96 8.66
N VAL A 65 8.70 -1.27 9.28
CA VAL A 65 7.55 -1.82 8.56
C VAL A 65 6.97 -0.75 7.64
N MET A 66 6.74 0.47 8.15
CA MET A 66 6.08 1.53 7.39
C MET A 66 6.90 2.02 6.20
N GLU A 67 8.23 2.02 6.26
CA GLU A 67 9.11 2.36 5.14
C GLU A 67 8.89 1.45 3.92
N ASN A 68 8.74 0.14 4.15
CA ASN A 68 8.42 -0.81 3.09
C ASN A 68 7.04 -0.54 2.48
N TRP A 69 6.04 -0.25 3.33
CA TRP A 69 4.69 0.02 2.86
C TRP A 69 4.60 1.37 2.14
N GLN A 70 5.34 2.37 2.60
CA GLN A 70 5.46 3.68 1.98
C GLN A 70 5.94 3.55 0.52
N SER A 71 7.03 2.82 0.30
CA SER A 71 7.55 2.51 -1.04
C SER A 71 6.46 1.91 -1.93
N GLU A 72 5.72 0.95 -1.39
CA GLU A 72 4.76 0.17 -2.17
C GLU A 72 3.53 1.00 -2.54
N TYR A 73 3.03 1.82 -1.62
CA TYR A 73 1.93 2.74 -1.92
C TYR A 73 2.34 3.79 -2.94
N LEU A 74 3.56 4.32 -2.86
CA LEU A 74 4.08 5.23 -3.88
C LEU A 74 4.21 4.53 -5.23
N GLN A 75 4.74 3.31 -5.25
CA GLN A 75 4.85 2.51 -6.46
C GLN A 75 3.49 2.27 -7.11
N PHE A 76 2.48 1.82 -6.35
CA PHE A 76 1.14 1.61 -6.88
C PHE A 76 0.48 2.91 -7.34
N LEU A 77 0.64 4.00 -6.58
CA LEU A 77 0.15 5.32 -6.98
C LEU A 77 0.72 5.74 -8.33
N LEU A 78 2.06 5.66 -8.47
CA LEU A 78 2.75 6.01 -9.71
C LEU A 78 2.37 5.07 -10.84
N PHE A 79 2.26 3.76 -10.57
CA PHE A 79 1.89 2.77 -11.56
C PHE A 79 0.47 3.01 -12.08
N ILE A 80 -0.51 3.18 -11.19
CA ILE A 80 -1.91 3.48 -11.56
C ILE A 80 -1.97 4.80 -12.34
N LEU A 81 -1.27 5.84 -11.89
CA LEU A 81 -1.27 7.13 -12.58
C LEU A 81 -0.63 7.03 -13.98
N ALA A 82 0.48 6.31 -14.09
CA ALA A 82 1.20 6.12 -15.33
C ALA A 82 0.38 5.32 -16.34
N THR A 83 -0.29 4.23 -15.93
CA THR A 83 -1.07 3.36 -16.82
C THR A 83 -2.34 4.02 -17.37
N ILE A 84 -2.73 5.20 -16.87
CA ILE A 84 -3.76 6.03 -17.50
C ILE A 84 -3.29 6.50 -18.89
N TRP A 85 -2.02 6.86 -19.06
CA TRP A 85 -1.50 7.49 -20.27
C TRP A 85 -0.43 6.68 -21.00
N LEU A 86 0.34 5.86 -20.28
CA LEU A 86 1.40 5.04 -20.84
C LEU A 86 0.86 3.65 -21.17
N ILE A 87 1.01 3.27 -22.44
CA ILE A 87 0.50 2.00 -22.97
C ILE A 87 1.63 1.03 -23.25
N GLN A 88 1.51 -0.18 -22.71
CA GLN A 88 2.36 -1.31 -23.01
C GLN A 88 1.54 -2.40 -23.71
N ARG A 89 1.78 -2.59 -25.02
CA ARG A 89 1.13 -3.63 -25.82
C ARG A 89 1.41 -5.02 -25.24
N GLY A 90 0.35 -5.78 -24.98
CA GLY A 90 0.41 -7.15 -24.45
C GLY A 90 0.48 -7.25 -22.92
N SER A 91 0.50 -6.14 -22.19
CA SER A 91 0.38 -6.15 -20.73
C SER A 91 -1.10 -6.28 -20.32
N PRO A 92 -1.46 -7.18 -19.38
CA PRO A 92 -2.81 -7.26 -18.84
C PRO A 92 -3.18 -6.05 -17.97
N GLU A 93 -2.19 -5.35 -17.42
CA GLU A 93 -2.37 -4.19 -16.55
C GLU A 93 -2.39 -2.85 -17.31
N SER A 94 -2.11 -2.88 -18.62
CA SER A 94 -2.14 -1.70 -19.49
C SER A 94 -3.47 -1.63 -20.23
N LYS A 95 -3.97 -0.40 -20.44
CA LYS A 95 -5.05 -0.16 -21.40
C LYS A 95 -4.61 -0.55 -22.82
N LYS A 96 -5.57 -0.67 -23.74
CA LYS A 96 -5.25 -0.95 -25.15
C LYS A 96 -4.75 0.32 -25.85
N PRO A 97 -3.92 0.18 -26.91
CA PRO A 97 -3.57 1.33 -27.74
C PRO A 97 -4.82 2.02 -28.29
N GLY A 98 -4.90 3.34 -28.14
CA GLY A 98 -6.07 4.14 -28.50
C GLY A 98 -7.06 4.40 -27.36
N GLU A 99 -6.84 3.83 -26.17
CA GLU A 99 -7.64 4.07 -24.96
C GLU A 99 -6.87 4.91 -23.93
N GLU A 100 -5.87 5.69 -24.36
CA GLU A 100 -5.09 6.56 -23.50
C GLU A 100 -5.95 7.67 -22.86
N GLY A 101 -5.67 7.99 -21.60
CA GLY A 101 -6.32 9.04 -20.85
C GLY A 101 -7.44 8.56 -19.94
N THR A 102 -8.21 9.51 -19.42
CA THR A 102 -9.36 9.22 -18.55
C THR A 102 -10.53 8.68 -19.36
N GLU A 103 -11.24 7.70 -18.82
CA GLU A 103 -12.48 7.21 -19.41
C GLU A 103 -13.56 8.30 -19.43
N SER A 104 -14.52 8.21 -20.35
CA SER A 104 -15.63 9.17 -20.42
C SER A 104 -16.61 8.99 -19.25
N ASP A 105 -17.40 10.03 -18.95
CA ASP A 105 -18.45 9.96 -17.94
C ASP A 105 -19.46 8.83 -18.19
N GLU A 106 -19.68 8.48 -19.46
CA GLU A 106 -20.56 7.38 -19.86
C GLU A 106 -19.95 6.01 -19.52
N GLN A 107 -18.66 5.82 -19.80
CA GLN A 107 -17.93 4.60 -19.47
C GLN A 107 -17.83 4.41 -17.95
N GLN A 108 -17.60 5.50 -17.21
CA GLN A 108 -17.55 5.50 -15.74
C GLN A 108 -18.94 5.46 -15.07
N LYS A 109 -20.02 5.58 -15.85
CA LYS A 109 -21.41 5.65 -15.35
C LYS A 109 -21.61 6.73 -14.28
N ILE A 110 -21.13 7.94 -14.54
CA ILE A 110 -21.23 9.08 -13.61
C ILE A 110 -22.18 10.15 -14.11
N GLY A 111 -22.71 10.93 -13.17
CA GLY A 111 -23.61 12.05 -13.43
C GLY A 111 -24.84 11.61 -14.22
N ARG A 112 -25.04 12.21 -15.40
CA ARG A 112 -26.20 11.92 -16.27
C ARG A 112 -26.22 10.50 -16.84
N TYR A 113 -25.09 9.79 -16.80
CA TYR A 113 -24.95 8.42 -17.29
C TYR A 113 -25.00 7.38 -16.17
N ALA A 114 -25.22 7.80 -14.93
CA ALA A 114 -25.34 6.89 -13.80
C ALA A 114 -26.62 6.03 -13.92
N ASP A 115 -26.49 4.76 -13.59
CA ASP A 115 -27.59 3.78 -13.60
C ASP A 115 -28.09 3.47 -12.18
N GLU A 116 -29.10 2.60 -12.08
CA GLU A 116 -29.70 2.18 -10.81
C GLU A 116 -28.72 1.41 -9.90
N ASN A 117 -27.63 0.88 -10.45
CA ASN A 117 -26.58 0.17 -9.71
C ASN A 117 -25.43 1.09 -9.29
N SER A 118 -25.34 2.29 -9.88
CA SER A 118 -24.26 3.23 -9.61
C SER A 118 -24.37 3.76 -8.18
N PRO A 119 -23.29 3.86 -7.41
CA PRO A 119 -23.38 4.33 -6.03
C PRO A 119 -23.76 5.82 -5.99
N TRP A 120 -24.30 6.27 -4.86
CA TRP A 120 -24.78 7.65 -4.72
C TRP A 120 -23.74 8.75 -5.05
N PRO A 121 -22.42 8.60 -4.78
CA PRO A 121 -21.43 9.62 -5.15
C PRO A 121 -21.30 9.77 -6.66
N ALA A 122 -21.42 8.68 -7.41
CA ALA A 122 -21.41 8.68 -8.87
C ALA A 122 -22.65 9.39 -9.45
N ARG A 123 -23.82 9.24 -8.81
CA ARG A 123 -25.07 9.90 -9.22
C ARG A 123 -25.09 11.41 -8.93
N SER A 124 -24.36 11.84 -7.91
CA SER A 124 -24.43 13.23 -7.40
C SER A 124 -23.82 14.25 -8.37
N GLY A 125 -22.92 13.80 -9.26
CA GLY A 125 -22.20 14.69 -10.18
C GLY A 125 -21.26 15.67 -9.45
N GLY A 126 -20.65 16.57 -10.23
CA GLY A 126 -19.83 17.67 -9.71
C GLY A 126 -18.63 17.22 -8.87
N PHE A 127 -18.38 17.93 -7.77
CA PHE A 127 -17.20 17.72 -6.91
C PHE A 127 -17.20 16.34 -6.23
N VAL A 128 -18.36 15.86 -5.77
CA VAL A 128 -18.48 14.55 -5.10
C VAL A 128 -18.14 13.42 -6.08
N ALA A 129 -18.65 13.50 -7.31
CA ALA A 129 -18.31 12.53 -8.35
C ALA A 129 -16.82 12.61 -8.71
N SER A 130 -16.21 13.80 -8.73
CA SER A 130 -14.78 13.96 -9.00
C SER A 130 -13.90 13.28 -7.93
N ILE A 131 -14.22 13.45 -6.64
CA ILE A 131 -13.53 12.73 -5.56
C ILE A 131 -13.71 11.22 -5.74
N TYR A 132 -14.93 10.78 -6.04
CA TYR A 132 -15.23 9.36 -6.23
C TYR A 132 -14.45 8.74 -7.41
N SER A 133 -14.42 9.42 -8.57
CA SER A 133 -13.68 8.98 -9.76
C SER A 133 -12.17 8.92 -9.54
N ASN A 134 -11.63 9.73 -8.61
CA ASN A 134 -10.22 9.73 -8.25
C ASN A 134 -9.93 8.99 -6.94
N SER A 135 -10.92 8.30 -6.36
CA SER A 135 -10.85 7.78 -4.98
C SER A 135 -9.69 6.81 -4.77
N LEU A 136 -9.36 5.97 -5.75
CA LEU A 136 -8.22 5.06 -5.65
C LEU A 136 -6.88 5.82 -5.57
N LEU A 137 -6.66 6.80 -6.45
CA LEU A 137 -5.46 7.64 -6.43
C LEU A 137 -5.37 8.45 -5.13
N LEU A 138 -6.50 9.03 -4.70
CA LEU A 138 -6.59 9.78 -3.45
C LEU A 138 -6.30 8.90 -2.24
N LEU A 139 -6.83 7.68 -2.20
CA LEU A 139 -6.56 6.73 -1.13
C LEU A 139 -5.08 6.36 -1.07
N MET A 140 -4.49 5.96 -2.20
CA MET A 140 -3.08 5.59 -2.26
C MET A 140 -2.17 6.75 -1.86
N GLY A 141 -2.43 7.96 -2.37
CA GLY A 141 -1.69 9.17 -2.02
C GLY A 141 -1.88 9.57 -0.55
N THR A 142 -3.08 9.43 0.01
CA THR A 142 -3.33 9.72 1.42
C THR A 142 -2.58 8.75 2.32
N VAL A 143 -2.61 7.45 2.02
CA VAL A 143 -1.88 6.45 2.81
C VAL A 143 -0.38 6.69 2.73
N PHE A 144 0.17 7.00 1.54
CA PHE A 144 1.58 7.36 1.38
C PHE A 144 1.98 8.60 2.20
N VAL A 145 1.15 9.65 2.25
CA VAL A 145 1.44 10.85 3.05
C VAL A 145 1.26 10.58 4.54
N ALA A 146 0.31 9.74 4.91
CA ALA A 146 0.04 9.36 6.30
C ALA A 146 1.03 8.32 6.85
N SER A 147 1.84 7.71 5.99
CA SER A 147 2.87 6.73 6.36
C SER A 147 4.24 7.37 6.66
N TRP A 148 4.28 8.69 6.84
CA TRP A 148 5.45 9.50 7.23
C TRP A 148 5.54 9.71 8.75
#